data_AF-E2B2E8-F1
#
_entry.id   AF-E2B2E8-F1
#
_cell.length_a   1.000
_cell.length_b   1.000
_cell.length_c   1.000
_cell.angle_alpha   90.00
_cell.angle_beta   90.00
_cell.angle_gamma   90.00
#
_symmetry.space_group_name_H-M   'P 1'
#
loop_
_entity.id
_entity.type
_entity.pdbx_description
1 polymer ?
#
loop_
_entity_poly.entity_id
_entity_poly.type
_entity_poly.pdbx_seq_one_letter_code
_entity_poly.pdbx_strand_id
1 'polypeptide(L)' 'MLILIYFCLAVGPDASKEKEYKNPEYFCYHVNTIAEAEVELAKYRLPTPSNKEPFHT' A
#
# COMPACT_ATOMS: atom_id res chain seq x y z
N MET A 1 -4.97 11.79 5.25
CA MET A 1 -5.32 11.96 3.83
C MET A 1 -5.13 10.60 3.16
N LEU A 2 -6.22 9.86 3.01
CA LEU A 2 -6.49 9.06 1.81
C LEU A 2 -5.39 8.07 1.37
N ILE A 3 -5.10 7.01 2.14
CA ILE A 3 -4.89 5.75 1.38
C ILE A 3 -6.28 5.50 0.79
N LEU A 4 -6.38 5.68 -0.53
CA LEU A 4 -7.57 5.48 -1.34
C LEU A 4 -7.96 3.99 -1.39
N ILE A 5 -7.98 3.31 -0.25
CA ILE A 5 -8.82 2.14 0.01
C ILE A 5 -10.24 2.62 0.37
N TYR A 6 -10.71 3.71 -0.26
CA TYR A 6 -12.13 4.05 -0.24
C TYR A 6 -12.86 2.87 -0.85
N PHE A 7 -13.26 1.95 0.03
CA PHE A 7 -14.44 1.13 -0.09
C PHE A 7 -14.64 0.63 -1.52
N CYS A 8 -13.82 -0.33 -1.95
CA CYS A 8 -14.10 -1.07 -3.18
C CYS A 8 -15.51 -1.66 -3.03
N LEU A 9 -16.51 -0.96 -3.61
CA LEU A 9 -17.94 -1.22 -3.44
C LEU A 9 -18.30 -2.59 -4.03
N ALA A 10 -17.61 -2.94 -5.12
CA ALA A 10 -17.60 -4.25 -5.72
C ALA A 10 -16.16 -4.77 -5.66
N VAL A 11 -15.92 -5.77 -4.82
CA VAL A 11 -14.75 -6.63 -4.96
C VAL A 11 -14.87 -7.36 -6.31
N GLY A 12 -13.75 -7.77 -6.92
CA GLY A 12 -13.69 -8.28 -8.30
C GLY A 12 -14.73 -9.37 -8.65
N PRO A 13 -14.87 -9.77 -9.93
CA PRO A 13 -15.88 -10.74 -10.35
C PRO A 13 -15.85 -12.00 -9.47
N ASP A 14 -17.03 -12.38 -8.96
CA ASP A 14 -17.27 -13.47 -8.00
C ASP A 14 -16.66 -13.32 -6.59
N ALA A 15 -15.97 -12.23 -6.28
CA ALA A 15 -15.57 -11.93 -4.91
C ALA A 15 -16.75 -11.34 -4.12
N SER A 16 -16.81 -11.63 -2.80
CA SER A 16 -17.73 -10.97 -1.87
C SER A 16 -17.13 -10.98 -0.48
N LYS A 17 -17.41 -9.93 0.29
CA LYS A 17 -16.97 -9.76 1.69
C LYS A 17 -17.69 -10.71 2.66
N GLU A 18 -18.82 -11.26 2.24
CA GLU A 18 -19.65 -12.16 3.03
C GLU A 18 -19.30 -13.64 2.82
N LYS A 19 -18.42 -13.93 1.85
CA LYS A 19 -17.97 -15.30 1.56
C LYS A 19 -16.94 -15.79 2.60
N GLU A 20 -16.58 -17.06 2.45
CA GLU A 20 -15.63 -17.76 3.33
C GLU A 20 -14.24 -17.07 3.32
N TYR A 21 -13.75 -16.67 2.14
CA TYR A 21 -12.46 -16.02 1.99
C TYR A 21 -12.46 -14.59 2.54
N LYS A 22 -11.51 -14.28 3.44
CA LYS A 22 -11.52 -13.06 4.26
C LYS A 22 -10.73 -11.87 3.71
N ASN A 23 -10.06 -12.01 2.57
CA ASN A 23 -9.26 -10.92 1.99
C ASN A 23 -9.65 -10.58 0.54
N PRO A 24 -10.93 -10.41 0.18
CA PRO A 24 -11.33 -10.10 -1.19
C PRO A 24 -10.86 -8.72 -1.69
N GLU A 25 -10.27 -7.89 -0.84
CA GLU A 25 -9.79 -6.54 -1.15
C GLU A 25 -8.57 -6.56 -2.09
N TYR A 26 -7.80 -7.65 -2.13
CA TYR A 26 -6.63 -7.73 -3.00
C TYR A 26 -6.98 -7.61 -4.49
N PHE A 27 -8.21 -8.00 -4.87
CA PHE A 27 -8.68 -7.88 -6.26
C PHE A 27 -8.72 -6.43 -6.76
N CYS A 28 -8.81 -5.47 -5.84
CA CYS A 28 -8.89 -4.06 -6.18
C CYS A 28 -7.51 -3.37 -6.22
N TYR A 29 -6.41 -4.12 -6.09
CA TYR A 29 -5.06 -3.56 -6.18
C TYR A 29 -4.74 -3.15 -7.62
N HIS A 30 -4.21 -1.94 -7.77
CA HIS A 30 -3.66 -1.44 -9.01
C HIS A 30 -2.13 -1.58 -8.99
N VAL A 31 -1.50 -1.51 -10.17
CA VAL A 31 -0.03 -1.57 -10.33
C VAL A 31 0.69 -0.52 -9.47
N ASN A 32 0.02 0.59 -9.17
CA ASN A 32 0.59 1.71 -8.41
C ASN A 32 0.29 1.64 -6.91
N THR A 33 -0.55 0.70 -6.44
CA THR A 33 -0.99 0.64 -5.04
C THR A 33 0.17 0.48 -4.06
N ILE A 34 1.25 -0.20 -4.46
CA ILE A 34 2.45 -0.33 -3.65
C ILE A 34 3.17 1.02 -3.49
N ALA A 35 3.37 1.75 -4.59
CA ALA A 35 4.03 3.06 -4.56
C ALA A 35 3.22 4.07 -3.73
N GLU A 36 1.89 4.06 -3.85
CA GLU A 36 1.00 4.91 -3.05
C GLU A 36 1.09 4.57 -1.55
N ALA A 37 1.13 3.29 -1.20
CA ALA A 37 1.31 2.85 0.18
C ALA A 37 2.68 3.29 0.73
N GLU A 38 3.75 3.23 -0.06
CA GLU A 38 5.07 3.69 0.36
C GLU A 38 5.13 5.19 0.65
N VAL A 39 4.47 6.03 -0.17
CA VAL A 39 4.38 7.48 0.04
C VAL A 39 3.62 7.80 1.33
N GLU A 40 2.53 7.08 1.61
CA GLU A 40 1.76 7.29 2.84
C GLU A 40 2.50 6.80 4.09
N LEU A 41 3.22 5.68 3.99
CA LEU A 41 4.06 5.15 5.08
C LEU A 41 5.31 6.00 5.33
N ALA A 42 5.81 6.74 4.34
CA ALA A 42 7.01 7.58 4.46
C ALA A 42 6.91 8.61 5.61
N LYS A 43 5.70 9.09 5.92
CA LYS A 43 5.44 10.05 7.01
C LYS A 43 5.77 9.50 8.40
N TYR A 44 5.76 8.17 8.55
CA TYR A 44 5.99 7.48 9.81
C TYR A 44 7.38 6.83 9.90
N ARG A 45 8.23 7.03 8.88
CA ARG A 45 9.58 6.45 8.87
C ARG A 45 10.52 7.23 9.78
N LEU A 46 11.42 6.49 10.42
CA LEU A 46 12.57 7.07 11.11
C LEU A 46 13.53 7.72 10.09
N PRO A 47 14.32 8.72 10.50
CA PRO A 47 15.34 9.28 9.63
C PRO A 47 16.33 8.18 9.20
N THR A 48 16.72 8.21 7.93
CA THR A 48 17.70 7.27 7.40
C THR A 48 19.06 7.48 8.07
N PRO A 49 19.75 6.40 8.49
CA PRO A 49 21.10 6.54 9.02
C PRO A 49 22.04 7.03 7.91
N SER A 50 22.92 7.97 8.24
CA SER A 50 23.98 8.41 7.34
C SER A 50 25.30 7.70 7.67
N ASN A 51 26.07 7.37 6.63
CA ASN A 51 27.47 7.00 6.85
C ASN A 51 28.25 8.21 7.37
N LYS A 52 29.27 7.98 8.19
CA LYS A 52 30.15 9.06 8.68
C LYS A 52 31.04 9.61 7.56
N GLU A 53 31.37 8.77 6.59
CA GLU A 53 32.23 9.13 5.47
C GLU A 53 31.41 9.20 4.18
N PRO A 54 31.56 10.26 3.37
CA PRO A 54 30.89 10.36 2.08
C PRO A 54 31.47 9.34 1.11
N PHE A 55 30.61 8.78 0.25
CA PHE A 55 31.07 7.92 -0.84
C PHE A 55 31.87 8.75 -1.85
N HIS A 56 33.13 8.40 -2.08
CA HIS A 56 33.98 8.99 -3.12
C HIS A 56 33.98 8.04 -4.32
N THR A 57 33.48 8.51 -5.46
CA THR A 57 33.56 7.83 -6.76
C THR A 57 34.79 8.28 -7.52
#